data_AF-A0A2M8LFS0-F1
#
_entry.id   AF-A0A2M8LFS0-F1
#
_cell.length_a   1.000
_cell.length_b   1.000
_cell.length_c   1.000
_cell.angle_alpha   90.00
_cell.angle_beta   90.00
_cell.angle_gamma   90.00
#
_symmetry.space_group_name_H-M   'P 1'
#
loop_
_entity.id
_entity.type
_entity.pdbx_description
1 polymer ?
#
loop_
_entity_poly.entity_id
_entity_poly.type
_entity_poly.pdbx_seq_one_letter_code
_entity_poly.pdbx_strand_id
1 'polypeptide(L)'
;MVFAAILPLTGNSAEQGEWVRHGLTLAADETNHRSGRPIRFVFEDSQGGNASVAISAYQNLKLRDTFPAVFTWGSGVGLALTPVNEDEIVQTGLATSTPRIRRKMILPFKTTLRRWPRASM
;
A
#
# COMPACT_ATOMS: atom_id res chain seq x y z
N MET A 1 0.26 13.92 5.16
CA MET A 1 1.01 12.67 4.89
C MET A 1 0.33 11.94 3.74
N VAL A 2 1.10 11.30 2.85
CA VAL A 2 0.58 10.66 1.63
C VAL A 2 0.82 9.16 1.72
N PHE A 3 -0.19 8.35 1.41
CA PHE A 3 -0.09 6.90 1.28
C PHE A 3 -0.37 6.48 -0.16
N ALA A 4 0.31 5.44 -0.63
CA ALA A 4 0.11 4.93 -1.99
C ALA A 4 -0.84 3.73 -2.01
N ALA A 5 -1.69 3.62 -3.02
CA ALA A 5 -2.51 2.44 -3.26
C ALA A 5 -2.50 2.06 -4.75
N ILE A 6 -2.14 0.82 -5.04
CA ILE A 6 -2.11 0.26 -6.40
C ILE A 6 -3.21 -0.80 -6.47
N LEU A 7 -4.29 -0.47 -7.17
CA LEU A 7 -5.56 -1.21 -7.17
C LEU A 7 -5.98 -1.53 -8.61
N PRO A 8 -6.79 -2.56 -8.87
CA PRO A 8 -7.37 -2.76 -10.20
C PRO A 8 -8.56 -1.80 -10.37
N LEU A 9 -8.33 -0.59 -10.85
CA LEU A 9 -9.40 0.40 -11.06
C LEU A 9 -10.07 0.24 -12.43
N THR A 10 -9.39 -0.42 -13.37
CA THR A 10 -9.96 -0.85 -14.65
C THR A 10 -9.79 -2.36 -14.86
N GLY A 11 -10.39 -2.88 -15.93
CA GLY A 11 -10.32 -4.29 -16.29
C GLY A 11 -11.22 -5.21 -15.45
N ASN A 12 -10.92 -6.51 -15.47
CA ASN A 12 -11.83 -7.55 -14.97
C ASN A 12 -12.04 -7.57 -13.45
N SER A 13 -11.32 -6.74 -12.70
CA SER A 13 -11.43 -6.60 -11.24
C SER A 13 -11.68 -5.17 -10.79
N ALA A 14 -12.09 -4.29 -11.72
CA ALA A 14 -12.40 -2.88 -11.48
C ALA A 14 -13.32 -2.65 -10.27
N GLU A 15 -14.42 -3.39 -10.20
CA GLU A 15 -15.42 -3.27 -9.13
C GLU A 15 -14.79 -3.48 -7.73
N GLN A 16 -13.94 -4.49 -7.59
CA GLN A 16 -13.27 -4.79 -6.33
C GLN A 16 -12.23 -3.72 -5.98
N GLY A 17 -11.51 -3.19 -6.98
CA GLY A 17 -10.59 -2.08 -6.76
C GLY A 17 -11.30 -0.80 -6.33
N GLU A 18 -12.48 -0.53 -6.89
CA GLU A 18 -13.32 0.61 -6.53
C GLU A 18 -13.88 0.50 -5.10
N TRP A 19 -14.28 -0.70 -4.66
CA TRP A 19 -14.66 -0.92 -3.25
C TRP A 19 -13.50 -0.61 -2.29
N VAL A 20 -12.29 -1.05 -2.65
CA VAL A 20 -11.10 -0.77 -1.84
C VAL A 20 -10.76 0.72 -1.85
N ARG A 21 -10.81 1.39 -3.01
CA ARG A 21 -10.59 2.83 -3.14
C ARG A 21 -11.55 3.59 -2.23
N HIS A 22 -12.84 3.25 -2.28
CA HIS A 22 -13.86 3.86 -1.44
C HIS A 22 -13.59 3.63 0.06
N GLY A 23 -13.26 2.40 0.46
CA GLY A 23 -12.93 2.11 1.86
C GLY A 23 -11.71 2.89 2.38
N LEU A 24 -10.65 3.02 1.57
CA LEU A 24 -9.46 3.80 1.92
C LEU A 24 -9.76 5.30 2.01
N THR A 25 -10.59 5.83 1.10
CA THR A 25 -11.05 7.22 1.16
C THR A 25 -11.83 7.50 2.43
N LEU A 26 -12.82 6.65 2.77
CA LEU A 26 -13.61 6.80 4.00
C LEU A 26 -12.72 6.75 5.25
N ALA A 27 -11.75 5.83 5.30
CA ALA A 27 -10.81 5.73 6.40
C ALA A 27 -9.91 6.99 6.53
N ALA A 28 -9.51 7.57 5.40
CA ALA A 28 -8.77 8.84 5.39
C ALA A 28 -9.64 9.99 5.93
N ASP A 29 -10.88 10.10 5.48
CA ASP A 29 -11.81 11.14 5.90
C ASP A 29 -12.10 11.06 7.41
N GLU A 30 -12.40 9.86 7.92
CA GLU A 30 -12.61 9.63 9.35
C GLU A 30 -11.36 9.99 10.17
N THR A 31 -10.17 9.61 9.69
CA THR A 31 -8.90 9.92 10.35
C THR A 31 -8.63 11.42 10.35
N ASN A 32 -8.93 12.11 9.25
CA ASN A 32 -8.74 13.55 9.10
C ASN A 32 -9.72 14.35 9.95
N HIS A 33 -10.92 13.84 10.18
CA HIS A 33 -11.89 14.47 11.10
C HIS A 33 -11.48 14.30 12.56
N ARG A 34 -10.87 13.16 12.92
CA ARG A 34 -10.48 12.87 14.31
C ARG A 34 -9.10 13.38 14.69
N SER A 35 -8.20 13.54 13.73
CA SER A 35 -6.81 13.89 13.96
C SER A 35 -6.43 15.19 13.27
N GLY A 36 -5.56 15.98 13.90
CA GLY A 36 -4.99 17.19 13.28
C GLY A 36 -3.89 16.92 12.26
N ARG A 37 -3.68 15.67 11.84
CA ARG A 37 -2.61 15.28 10.91
C ARG A 37 -3.24 14.76 9.61
N PRO A 38 -3.42 15.60 8.58
CA PRO A 38 -4.12 15.19 7.38
C PRO A 38 -3.36 14.08 6.65
N ILE A 39 -4.08 13.02 6.31
CA ILE A 39 -3.64 11.92 5.46
C ILE A 39 -4.43 11.92 4.15
N ARG A 40 -3.78 11.54 3.04
CA ARG A 40 -4.44 11.32 1.76
C ARG A 40 -3.86 10.11 1.06
N PHE A 41 -4.64 9.52 0.17
CA PHE A 41 -4.18 8.45 -0.71
C PHE A 41 -3.89 8.97 -2.12
N VAL A 42 -2.85 8.43 -2.74
CA VAL A 42 -2.63 8.45 -4.19
C VAL A 42 -2.97 7.08 -4.73
N PHE A 43 -3.75 7.04 -5.80
CA PHE A 43 -4.28 5.81 -6.38
C PHE A 43 -3.70 5.58 -7.76
N GLU A 44 -3.14 4.40 -7.98
CA GLU A 44 -2.70 3.93 -9.29
C GLU A 44 -3.50 2.72 -9.72
N ASP A 45 -3.71 2.61 -11.03
CA ASP A 45 -4.39 1.48 -11.64
C ASP A 45 -3.41 0.38 -12.04
N SER A 46 -3.71 -0.85 -11.63
CA SER A 46 -3.01 -2.08 -12.03
C SER A 46 -3.71 -2.84 -13.15
N GLN A 47 -4.84 -2.37 -13.66
CA GLN A 47 -5.59 -2.96 -14.78
C GLN A 47 -5.92 -4.45 -14.59
N GLY A 48 -6.96 -4.76 -13.80
CA GLY A 48 -7.35 -6.13 -13.49
C GLY A 48 -6.34 -6.90 -12.62
N GLY A 49 -5.39 -6.21 -11.98
CA GLY A 49 -4.36 -6.82 -11.14
C GLY A 49 -3.14 -7.29 -11.92
N ASN A 50 -2.81 -6.65 -13.04
CA ASN A 50 -1.62 -6.94 -13.82
C ASN A 50 -0.34 -6.53 -13.06
N ALA A 51 0.51 -7.51 -12.79
CA ALA A 51 1.74 -7.33 -12.02
C ALA A 51 2.76 -6.37 -12.67
N SER A 52 2.93 -6.44 -14.00
CA SER A 52 3.88 -5.59 -14.71
C SER A 52 3.42 -4.13 -14.71
N VAL A 53 2.12 -3.90 -14.95
CA VAL A 53 1.53 -2.56 -14.87
C VAL A 53 1.68 -1.99 -13.46
N ALA A 54 1.43 -2.80 -12.42
CA ALA A 54 1.59 -2.39 -11.04
C ALA A 54 3.05 -2.01 -10.68
N ILE A 55 4.06 -2.73 -11.19
CA ILE A 55 5.47 -2.39 -10.99
C ILE A 55 5.79 -1.04 -11.65
N SER A 56 5.36 -0.84 -12.90
CA SER A 56 5.57 0.44 -13.60
C SER A 56 4.87 1.60 -12.89
N ALA A 57 3.64 1.39 -12.43
CA ALA A 57 2.90 2.37 -11.66
C ALA A 57 3.63 2.74 -10.36
N TYR A 58 4.12 1.75 -9.61
CA TYR A 58 4.90 1.98 -8.40
C TYR A 58 6.20 2.75 -8.65
N GLN A 59 6.98 2.37 -9.67
CA GLN A 59 8.22 3.04 -10.02
C GLN A 59 7.96 4.50 -10.42
N ASN A 60 6.94 4.75 -11.25
CA ASN A 60 6.53 6.10 -11.61
C ASN A 60 6.07 6.90 -10.39
N LEU A 61 5.32 6.28 -9.48
CA LEU A 61 4.85 6.92 -8.26
C LEU A 61 6.01 7.35 -7.36
N LYS A 62 7.03 6.52 -7.21
CA LYS A 62 8.26 6.86 -6.45
C LYS A 62 9.02 8.06 -7.01
N LEU A 63 8.90 8.34 -8.31
CA LEU A 63 9.56 9.49 -8.94
C LEU A 63 8.82 10.81 -8.64
N ARG A 64 7.52 10.77 -8.30
CA ARG A 64 6.68 11.96 -8.14
C ARG A 64 6.20 12.23 -6.72
N ASP A 65 6.13 11.20 -5.87
CA ASP A 65 5.61 11.28 -4.51
C ASP A 65 6.52 10.58 -3.51
N THR A 66 6.46 11.01 -2.24
CA THR A 66 7.07 10.31 -1.11
C THR A 66 5.97 9.80 -0.19
N PHE A 67 5.98 8.49 0.10
CA PHE A 67 4.97 7.83 0.90
C PHE A 67 5.60 6.76 1.80
N PRO A 68 5.16 6.61 3.07
CA PRO A 68 5.75 5.66 4.00
C PRO A 68 5.18 4.24 3.84
N ALA A 69 4.04 4.09 3.15
CA ALA A 69 3.43 2.80 2.90
C ALA A 69 2.70 2.75 1.56
N VAL A 70 2.66 1.54 0.98
CA VAL A 70 1.93 1.20 -0.24
C VAL A 70 0.97 0.04 0.00
N PHE A 71 -0.27 0.22 -0.43
CA PHE A 71 -1.33 -0.77 -0.39
C PHE A 71 -1.46 -1.41 -1.77
N THR A 72 -1.53 -2.75 -1.84
CA THR A 72 -1.60 -3.50 -3.09
C THR A 72 -2.79 -4.44 -3.07
N TRP A 73 -3.48 -4.62 -4.19
CA TRP A 73 -4.58 -5.58 -4.30
C TRP A 73 -4.14 -6.84 -5.05
N GLY A 74 -4.44 -8.01 -4.46
CA GLY A 74 -4.18 -9.31 -5.06
C GLY A 74 -2.75 -9.83 -4.86
N SER A 75 -2.62 -11.15 -4.72
CA SER A 75 -1.35 -11.77 -4.33
C SER A 75 -0.27 -11.72 -5.43
N GLY A 76 -0.67 -11.71 -6.71
CA GLY A 76 0.26 -11.58 -7.83
C GLY A 76 0.97 -10.23 -7.83
N VAL A 77 0.20 -9.14 -7.73
CA VAL A 77 0.74 -7.78 -7.61
C VAL A 77 1.60 -7.65 -6.36
N GLY A 78 1.12 -8.11 -5.21
CA GLY A 78 1.88 -8.04 -3.96
C GLY A 78 3.25 -8.72 -4.04
N LEU A 79 3.32 -9.95 -4.56
CA LEU A 79 4.58 -10.69 -4.71
C LEU A 79 5.52 -10.06 -5.74
N ALA A 80 4.97 -9.53 -6.84
CA ALA A 80 5.75 -8.87 -7.88
C ALA A 80 6.35 -7.55 -7.40
N LEU A 81 5.67 -6.85 -6.50
CA LEU A 81 6.13 -5.59 -5.93
C LEU A 81 7.24 -5.78 -4.89
N THR A 82 7.20 -6.86 -4.11
CA THR A 82 8.16 -7.06 -3.01
C THR A 82 9.65 -7.00 -3.40
N PRO A 83 10.13 -7.57 -4.53
CA PRO A 83 11.54 -7.43 -4.90
C PRO A 83 11.92 -6.02 -5.37
N VAL A 84 10.97 -5.19 -5.82
CA VAL A 84 11.25 -3.81 -6.26
C VAL A 84 10.99 -2.75 -5.18
N ASN A 85 10.33 -3.15 -4.10
CA ASN A 85 10.15 -2.36 -2.87
C ASN A 85 11.36 -2.53 -1.95
N GLU A 86 12.52 -2.01 -2.39
CA GLU A 86 13.80 -2.07 -1.65
C GLU A 86 13.95 -0.97 -0.61
N ASP A 87 13.11 0.07 -0.70
CA ASP A 87 13.06 1.16 0.25
C ASP A 87 12.22 0.71 1.46
N GLU A 88 12.49 1.27 2.64
CA GLU A 88 11.81 0.96 3.92
C GLU A 88 10.29 1.29 3.94
N ILE A 89 9.65 1.40 2.78
CA ILE A 89 8.23 1.59 2.55
C ILE A 89 7.50 0.32 2.97
N VAL A 90 6.54 0.48 3.89
CA VAL A 90 5.70 -0.61 4.36
C VAL A 90 4.76 -1.05 3.25
N GLN A 91 4.85 -2.32 2.83
CA GLN A 91 3.93 -2.91 1.86
C GLN A 91 2.80 -3.66 2.56
N THR A 92 1.55 -3.29 2.25
CA THR A 92 0.35 -3.98 2.74
C THR A 92 -0.40 -4.65 1.59
N GLY A 93 -0.65 -5.96 1.70
CA GLY A 93 -1.48 -6.70 0.76
C GLY A 93 -2.94 -6.71 1.18
N LEU A 94 -3.83 -6.26 0.29
CA LEU A 94 -5.27 -6.30 0.41
C LEU A 94 -5.82 -7.45 -0.45
N ALA A 95 -6.77 -8.21 0.08
CA ALA A 95 -7.28 -9.44 -0.54
C ALA A 95 -6.16 -10.45 -0.90
N THR A 96 -5.14 -10.56 -0.05
CA THR A 96 -4.03 -11.50 -0.23
C THR A 96 -4.10 -12.66 0.75
N SER A 97 -4.16 -13.90 0.25
CA SER A 97 -4.22 -15.11 1.07
C SER A 97 -2.99 -16.01 0.94
N THR A 98 -2.01 -15.66 0.10
CA THR A 98 -0.89 -16.56 -0.20
C THR A 98 0.13 -16.65 0.96
N PRO A 99 0.53 -17.85 1.40
CA PRO A 99 1.55 -18.04 2.45
C PRO A 99 2.93 -17.44 2.12
N ARG A 100 3.24 -17.25 0.82
CA ARG A 100 4.52 -16.68 0.36
C ARG A 100 4.70 -15.22 0.77
N ILE A 101 3.61 -14.44 0.83
CA ILE A 101 3.65 -13.04 1.31
C ILE A 101 3.98 -13.02 2.80
N ARG A 102 3.49 -13.99 3.58
CA ARG A 102 3.74 -14.11 5.03
C ARG A 102 5.24 -14.29 5.34
N ARG A 103 6.03 -14.94 4.48
CA ARG A 103 7.48 -15.15 4.74
C ARG A 103 8.35 -13.91 4.53
N LYS A 104 7.96 -12.96 3.69
CA LYS A 104 8.77 -11.75 3.37
C LYS A 104 8.23 -10.49 4.07
N MET A 105 6.93 -10.42 4.33
CA MET A 105 6.27 -9.34 5.09
C MET A 105 6.49 -9.43 6.62
N ILE A 106 6.94 -10.58 7.13
CA ILE A 106 7.38 -10.72 8.54
C ILE A 106 8.71 -9.99 8.80
N LEU A 107 9.49 -9.62 7.78
CA LEU A 107 10.77 -8.92 8.01
C LEU A 107 10.63 -7.41 8.31
N PRO A 108 9.67 -6.63 7.76
CA PRO A 108 9.42 -5.29 8.27
C PRO A 108 8.55 -5.28 9.55
N PHE A 109 7.74 -6.32 9.82
CA PHE A 109 6.83 -6.30 10.98
C PHE A 109 7.38 -6.92 12.27
N LYS A 110 8.56 -7.54 12.26
CA LYS A 110 9.14 -8.16 13.48
C LYS A 110 10.21 -7.35 14.24
N THR A 111 10.61 -6.14 13.83
CA THR A 111 11.68 -5.41 14.57
C THR A 111 11.62 -3.89 14.63
N THR A 112 10.67 -3.19 14.00
CA THR A 112 10.58 -1.72 14.10
C THR A 112 9.82 -1.20 15.34
N LEU A 113 9.64 -2.04 16.35
CA LEU A 113 9.34 -1.60 17.73
C LEU A 113 10.61 -1.22 18.53
N ARG A 114 11.79 -1.16 17.88
CA ARG A 114 13.07 -0.94 18.57
C ARG A 114 13.58 0.52 18.60
N ARG A 115 12.89 1.49 18.02
CA ARG A 115 13.22 2.92 18.16
C ARG A 115 11.98 3.82 18.06
N TRP A 116 11.04 3.66 18.98
CA TRP A 116 10.23 4.80 19.40
C TRP A 116 11.03 5.51 20.49
N PRO A 117 11.27 6.84 20.43
CA PRO A 117 11.84 7.53 21.58
C PRO A 117 10.86 7.34 22.73
N ARG A 118 11.27 6.57 23.74
CA ARG A 118 10.60 6.60 25.03
C ARG A 118 10.67 8.06 25.48
N ALA A 119 9.52 8.71 25.55
CA ALA A 119 9.42 9.97 26.26
C ALA A 119 9.89 9.70 27.68
N SER A 120 11.02 10.29 28.05
CA SER A 120 11.53 10.31 29.41
C SER A 120 10.55 11.13 30.25
N MET A 121 9.84 10.48 31.17
CA MET A 121 9.28 11.06 32.37
C MET A 121 9.47 10.05 33.50
#